data_AF-A0A822E5U6-F1
#
_entry.id   AF-A0A822E5U6-F1
#
_cell.length_a   1.000
_cell.length_b   1.000
_cell.length_c   1.000
_cell.angle_alpha   90.00
_cell.angle_beta   90.00
_cell.angle_gamma   90.00
#
_symmetry.space_group_name_H-M   'P 1'
#
loop_
_entity.id
_entity.type
_entity.pdbx_description
1 polymer ?
#
loop_
_entity_poly.entity_id
_entity_poly.type
_entity_poly.pdbx_seq_one_letter_code
_entity_poly.pdbx_strand_id
1 'polypeptide(L)' 'CGFIEFDDYDSVDKIILEKNHIVCGHQIDVQKAQSKDNAQRSGGNIRSQQGPSSSMSRPNYN' A
#
# COMPACT_ATOMS: atom_id res chain seq x y z
N CYS A 1 -0.48 -5.79 18.56
CA CYS A 1 -0.37 -6.37 17.20
C CYS A 1 1.09 -6.71 16.95
N GLY A 2 1.38 -7.88 16.40
CA GLY A 2 2.75 -8.34 16.13
C GLY A 2 2.89 -8.81 14.68
N PHE A 3 4.12 -9.17 14.32
CA PHE A 3 4.45 -9.78 13.04
C PHE A 3 5.06 -11.15 13.28
N ILE A 4 4.82 -12.06 12.34
CA ILE A 4 5.38 -13.40 12.34
C ILE A 4 6.13 -13.54 11.01
N GLU A 5 7.40 -13.91 11.08
CA GLU A 5 8.22 -14.23 9.92
C GLU A 5 8.16 -15.74 9.67
N PHE A 6 8.03 -16.12 8.41
CA PHE A 6 7.97 -17.51 7.97
C PHE A 6 9.13 -17.77 7.01
N ASP A 7 9.75 -18.95 7.11
CA ASP A 7 10.83 -19.35 6.21
C ASP A 7 10.33 -19.64 4.79
N ASP A 8 9.07 -20.06 4.65
CA ASP A 8 8.45 -20.45 3.39
C ASP A 8 7.22 -19.58 3.07
N TYR A 9 7.12 -19.17 1.82
CA TYR A 9 6.03 -18.39 1.28
C TYR A 9 4.73 -19.19 1.13
N ASP A 10 4.80 -20.49 0.84
CA ASP A 10 3.63 -21.37 0.73
C ASP A 10 2.86 -21.45 2.05
N SER A 11 3.58 -21.40 3.18
CA SER A 11 2.98 -21.37 4.51
C SER A 11 2.19 -20.07 4.73
N VAL A 12 2.75 -18.94 4.29
CA VAL A 12 2.10 -17.62 4.36
C VAL A 12 0.84 -17.60 3.51
N ASP A 13 0.90 -18.09 2.27
CA ASP A 13 -0.25 -18.05 1.36
C ASP A 13 -1.40 -18.96 1.82
N LYS A 14 -1.09 -20.14 2.40
CA LYS A 14 -2.12 -21.00 3.02
C LYS A 14 -2.81 -20.32 4.19
N ILE A 15 -2.05 -19.62 5.04
CA ILE A 15 -2.59 -18.92 6.20
C ILE A 15 -3.43 -17.72 5.76
N ILE A 16 -3.06 -17.00 4.71
CA ILE A 16 -3.81 -15.84 4.21
C ILE A 16 -5.12 -16.26 3.52
N LEU A 17 -5.16 -17.46 2.92
CA LEU A 17 -6.37 -17.98 2.29
C LEU A 17 -7.54 -18.06 3.28
N GLU A 18 -7.22 -18.39 4.54
CA GLU A 18 -8.17 -18.39 5.64
C GLU A 18 -7.99 -17.10 6.46
N LYS A 19 -8.92 -16.15 6.39
CA LYS A 19 -8.70 -14.83 7.03
C LYS A 19 -8.83 -14.84 8.55
N ASN A 20 -9.54 -15.82 9.10
CA ASN A 20 -9.87 -15.90 10.51
C ASN A 20 -9.30 -17.17 11.12
N HIS A 21 -8.41 -17.00 12.09
CA HIS A 21 -7.78 -18.11 12.81
C HIS A 21 -8.12 -18.06 14.28
N ILE A 22 -8.20 -19.22 14.93
CA ILE A 22 -8.34 -19.31 16.38
C ILE A 22 -7.01 -19.76 16.97
N VAL A 23 -6.35 -18.88 17.74
CA VAL A 23 -5.11 -19.22 18.45
C VAL A 23 -5.32 -18.93 19.93
N CYS A 24 -5.05 -19.94 20.77
CA CYS A 24 -5.32 -19.86 22.22
C CYS A 24 -6.77 -19.44 22.55
N GLY A 25 -7.75 -19.88 21.74
CA GLY A 25 -9.16 -19.53 21.92
C GLY A 25 -9.54 -18.11 21.48
N HIS A 26 -8.61 -17.34 20.93
CA HIS A 26 -8.85 -15.99 20.44
C HIS A 26 -8.90 -15.97 18.92
N GLN A 27 -9.89 -15.29 18.36
CA GLN A 27 -9.98 -15.06 16.93
C GLN A 27 -8.98 -13.97 16.51
N ILE A 28 -8.20 -14.27 15.48
CA ILE A 28 -7.22 -13.36 14.93
C ILE A 28 -7.48 -13.17 13.44
N ASP A 29 -7.41 -11.92 13.00
CA ASP A 29 -7.36 -11.56 11.59
C ASP A 29 -5.90 -11.50 11.13
N VAL A 30 -5.62 -12.17 10.01
CA VAL A 30 -4.29 -12.21 9.39
C VAL A 30 -4.29 -11.44 8.08
N GLN A 31 -3.23 -10.66 7.84
CA GLN A 31 -3.02 -9.92 6.59
C GLN A 31 -1.55 -9.99 6.19
N LYS A 32 -1.30 -9.91 4.87
CA LYS A 32 0.07 -9.86 4.35
C LYS A 32 0.74 -8.56 4.78
N ALA A 33 1.86 -8.68 5.49
CA ALA A 33 2.65 -7.51 5.85
C ALA A 33 3.32 -6.92 4.60
N GLN A 34 3.11 -5.63 4.35
CA GLN A 34 3.86 -4.92 3.32
C GLN A 34 5.17 -4.40 3.94
N SER A 35 6.31 -4.83 3.41
CA SER A 35 7.60 -4.24 3.77
C SER A 35 7.64 -2.77 3.35
N LYS A 36 8.28 -1.91 4.17
CA LYS A 36 8.39 -0.46 3.92
C LYS A 36 8.90 -0.12 2.51
N ASP A 37 9.77 -0.95 1.93
CA ASP A 37 10.30 -0.76 0.57
C ASP A 37 9.19 -0.82 -0.50
N ASN A 38 8.20 -1.68 -0.31
CA ASN A 38 7.09 -1.85 -1.26
C ASN A 38 6.05 -0.71 -1.14
N ALA A 39 5.86 -0.15 0.06
CA ALA A 39 4.93 0.96 0.29
C ALA A 39 5.33 2.23 -0.48
N GLN A 40 6.64 2.43 -0.71
CA GLN A 40 7.14 3.61 -1.43
C GLN A 40 6.93 3.51 -2.96
N ARG A 41 6.84 2.30 -3.52
CA ARG A 41 6.65 2.11 -4.97
C ARG A 41 5.21 2.34 -5.43
N SER A 42 4.23 2.27 -4.54
CA SER A 42 2.81 2.53 -4.89
C SER A 42 2.37 3.99 -4.70
N GLY A 43 3.26 4.87 -4.25
CA GLY A 43 3.01 6.30 -4.01
C GLY A 43 3.51 7.24 -5.12
N GLY A 44 3.85 6.71 -6.29
CA GLY A 44 4.24 7.50 -7.46
C GLY A 44 3.04 8.20 -8.10
N ASN A 45 2.54 9.25 -7.45
CA ASN A 45 1.62 10.23 -8.05
C ASN A 45 2.30 10.94 -9.23
N ILE A 46 2.37 10.28 -10.39
CA ILE A 46 2.60 10.96 -11.67
C ILE A 46 1.26 11.59 -12.07
N ARG A 47 0.89 12.67 -11.36
CA ARG A 47 -0.05 13.66 -11.88
C ARG A 47 0.70 14.54 -12.88
N SER A 48 1.12 13.97 -14.01
CA SER A 48 1.35 14.77 -15.22
C SER A 48 -0.02 15.04 -15.86
N GLN A 49 -0.80 15.84 -15.14
CA GLN A 49 -2.01 16.46 -15.64
C GLN A 49 -1.66 17.85 -16.15
N GLN A 50 -2.28 18.17 -17.29
CA GLN A 50 -2.33 19.46 -17.98
C GLN A 50 -1.11 19.82 -18.85
N GLY A 51 -1.30 19.59 -20.15
CA GLY A 51 -0.60 20.33 -21.20
C GLY A 51 -0.92 21.83 -21.16
N PRO A 52 -0.17 22.66 -21.90
CA PRO A 52 -0.35 24.10 -21.85
C PRO A 52 -1.58 24.47 -22.69
N SER A 53 -2.75 24.55 -22.05
CA SER A 53 -3.90 25.23 -22.62
C SER A 53 -3.70 26.74 -22.42
N SER A 54 -3.44 27.40 -23.55
CA SER A 54 -3.42 28.83 -23.75
C SER A 54 -4.54 29.52 -22.95
N SER A 55 -4.18 30.26 -21.91
CA SER A 55 -5.06 31.28 -21.31
C SER A 55 -4.27 32.55 -21.07
N MET A 56 -4.55 33.55 -21.92
CA MET A 56 -4.10 34.91 -21.79
C MET A 56 -4.52 35.47 -20.42
N SER A 57 -3.59 36.08 -19.68
CA SER A 57 -3.90 37.02 -18.60
C SER A 57 -2.73 37.96 -18.31
N ARG A 58 -2.76 39.08 -19.04
CA ARG A 58 -2.36 40.49 -18.75
C ARG A 58 -1.08 40.82 -17.94
N PRO A 59 -0.28 41.80 -18.41
CA PRO A 59 0.88 42.31 -17.67
C PRO A 59 0.44 43.33 -16.60
N ASN A 60 1.07 43.24 -15.42
CA ASN A 60 0.91 44.23 -14.35
C ASN A 60 2.22 45.04 -14.22
N TYR A 61 2.10 46.37 -14.31
CA TYR A 61 3.17 47.32 -14.02
C TYR A 61 3.18 47.60 -12.52
N ASN A 62 4.34 47.43 -11.87
CA ASN A 62 4.72 48.23 -10.70
C ASN A 62 6.24 48.25 -10.56
#